data_AF-A0A7C6EK72-F1
#
_entry.id   AF-A0A7C6EK72-F1
#
_cell.length_a   1.000
_cell.length_b   1.000
_cell.length_c   1.000
_cell.angle_alpha   90.00
_cell.angle_beta   90.00
_cell.angle_gamma   90.00
#
_symmetry.space_group_name_H-M   'P 1'
#
loop_
_entity.id
_entity.type
_entity.pdbx_description
1 polymer ?
#
loop_
_entity_poly.entity_id
_entity_poly.type
_entity_poly.pdbx_seq_one_letter_code
_entity_poly.pdbx_strand_id
1 'polypeptide(L)'
;MNLDESKLGMKIPLLEEVEKRLSEVFQQRKEEIERELEEKIRREKEEAEKKLRLIEQELEKGRELLTDYHQVLADFETERNRLQAEIKERFGRVVKHQSEIEKLASLTLEEIKQVEALNRELETLEKRSGEKINFIRQQIEEKYGIVTTIPEIPAEAELKINLEQELERLKKIQELLSMEVARMSEVGGPAAEAAPSAEVSPELEPAKPLETMEAESGEAPAEPSETEPYSNFIGEPTVPEERPQVEPGAETGVETFREVYERLEGFRRSHSEGNGEIPYFEKDGRMIIDAENLITAMNEALEASNKLYQKLAQTDSPKDHFFIKQEIINQQELLRKQLLRITKLCDKEGFTLPRFTESILNVNLLRDLLERLSIENWSDETDFQSITEFIESLKENFYRLITPPVVYLKAILEELGAA
;
A
#
# COMPACT_ATOMS: atom_id res chain seq x y z
N MET A 1 -84.70 -61.62 -63.24
CA MET A 1 -83.44 -60.84 -63.06
C MET A 1 -83.81 -59.37 -62.98
N ASN A 2 -83.06 -58.60 -62.21
CA ASN A 2 -83.18 -57.15 -61.94
C ASN A 2 -84.04 -56.76 -60.73
N LEU A 3 -83.49 -56.99 -59.53
CA LEU A 3 -83.90 -56.27 -58.31
C LEU A 3 -82.72 -55.82 -57.42
N ASP A 4 -81.48 -55.85 -57.93
CA ASP A 4 -80.28 -55.48 -57.15
C ASP A 4 -79.53 -54.22 -57.62
N GLU A 5 -79.84 -53.64 -58.79
CA GLU A 5 -79.12 -52.45 -59.27
C GLU A 5 -79.64 -51.12 -58.70
N SER A 6 -80.90 -51.05 -58.22
CA SER A 6 -81.47 -49.80 -57.67
C SER A 6 -81.02 -49.45 -56.24
N LYS A 7 -80.56 -50.42 -55.44
CA LYS A 7 -80.09 -50.16 -54.05
C LYS A 7 -78.64 -49.69 -53.97
N LEU A 8 -77.84 -49.87 -55.02
CA LEU A 8 -76.47 -49.36 -55.11
C LEU A 8 -76.44 -47.89 -55.52
N GLY A 9 -77.33 -47.47 -56.43
CA GLY A 9 -77.41 -46.10 -56.94
C GLY A 9 -77.87 -45.04 -55.92
N MET A 10 -78.60 -45.43 -54.85
CA MET A 10 -78.97 -44.51 -53.75
C MET A 10 -77.91 -44.39 -52.64
N LYS A 11 -76.98 -45.35 -52.53
CA LYS A 11 -75.92 -45.32 -51.52
C LYS A 11 -74.75 -44.42 -51.90
N ILE A 12 -74.50 -44.26 -53.20
CA ILE A 12 -73.41 -43.42 -53.74
C ILE A 12 -73.66 -41.92 -53.48
N PRO A 13 -74.87 -41.35 -53.72
CA PRO A 13 -75.15 -39.94 -53.42
C PRO A 13 -75.15 -39.61 -51.92
N LEU A 14 -75.54 -40.57 -51.08
CA LEU A 14 -75.50 -40.42 -49.62
C LEU A 14 -74.05 -40.43 -49.09
N LEU A 15 -73.17 -41.22 -49.72
CA LEU A 15 -71.75 -41.24 -49.38
C LEU A 15 -71.05 -39.94 -49.81
N GLU A 16 -71.38 -39.42 -51.01
CA GLU A 16 -70.88 -38.13 -51.52
C GLU A 16 -71.33 -36.96 -50.65
N GLU A 17 -72.59 -36.95 -50.19
CA GLU A 17 -73.10 -35.93 -49.28
C GLU A 17 -72.43 -36.01 -47.89
N VAL A 18 -72.15 -37.23 -47.40
CA VAL A 18 -71.40 -37.42 -46.15
C VAL A 18 -69.95 -36.98 -46.30
N GLU A 19 -69.30 -37.29 -47.42
CA GLU A 19 -67.93 -36.87 -47.73
C GLU A 19 -67.82 -35.35 -47.87
N LYS A 20 -68.82 -34.70 -48.47
CA LYS A 20 -68.91 -33.25 -48.55
C LYS A 20 -69.06 -32.61 -47.17
N ARG A 21 -69.97 -33.10 -46.34
CA ARG A 21 -70.13 -32.59 -44.96
C ARG A 21 -68.90 -32.83 -44.10
N LEU A 22 -68.24 -33.97 -44.25
CA LEU A 22 -67.00 -34.27 -43.56
C LEU A 22 -65.88 -33.32 -44.01
N SER A 23 -65.79 -33.02 -45.30
CA SER A 23 -64.84 -32.05 -45.86
C SER A 23 -65.11 -30.64 -45.35
N GLU A 24 -66.37 -30.22 -45.27
CA GLU A 24 -66.77 -28.93 -44.69
C GLU A 24 -66.38 -28.82 -43.22
N VAL A 25 -66.58 -29.87 -42.41
CA VAL A 25 -66.17 -29.89 -40.99
C VAL A 25 -64.65 -29.86 -40.83
N PHE A 26 -63.89 -30.59 -41.64
CA PHE A 26 -62.43 -30.53 -41.61
C PHE A 26 -61.90 -29.17 -42.06
N GLN A 27 -62.53 -28.54 -43.04
CA GLN A 27 -62.18 -27.20 -43.50
C GLN A 27 -62.45 -26.15 -42.41
N GLN A 28 -63.61 -26.20 -41.76
CA GLN A 28 -63.93 -25.32 -40.63
C GLN A 28 -62.95 -25.52 -39.46
N ARG A 29 -62.64 -26.77 -39.12
CA ARG A 29 -61.67 -27.09 -38.06
C ARG A 29 -60.25 -26.62 -38.42
N LYS A 30 -59.86 -26.71 -39.69
CA LYS A 30 -58.58 -26.18 -40.19
C LYS A 30 -58.55 -24.66 -40.07
N GLU A 31 -59.60 -23.97 -40.48
CA GLU A 31 -59.70 -22.50 -40.37
C GLU A 31 -59.71 -22.02 -38.92
N GLU A 32 -60.33 -22.76 -38.01
CA GLU A 32 -60.31 -22.48 -36.58
C GLU A 32 -58.89 -22.65 -36.00
N ILE A 33 -58.21 -23.75 -36.34
CA ILE A 33 -56.81 -23.99 -35.94
C ILE A 33 -55.87 -22.92 -36.52
N GLU A 34 -56.04 -22.54 -37.79
CA GLU A 34 -55.24 -21.48 -38.42
C GLU A 34 -55.45 -20.14 -37.71
N ARG A 35 -56.69 -19.78 -37.36
CA ARG A 35 -57.00 -18.56 -36.61
C ARG A 35 -56.41 -18.57 -35.20
N GLU A 36 -56.51 -19.69 -34.48
CA GLU A 36 -55.90 -19.83 -33.15
C GLU A 36 -54.37 -19.71 -33.20
N LEU A 37 -53.72 -20.28 -34.22
CA LEU A 37 -52.29 -20.18 -34.42
C LEU A 37 -51.86 -18.73 -34.71
N GLU A 38 -52.57 -18.02 -35.59
CA GLU A 38 -52.32 -16.61 -35.89
C GLU A 38 -52.46 -15.73 -34.64
N GLU A 39 -53.50 -15.94 -33.83
CA GLU A 39 -53.67 -15.21 -32.58
C GLU A 39 -52.58 -15.51 -31.55
N LYS A 40 -52.12 -16.76 -31.47
CA LYS A 40 -51.04 -17.15 -30.57
C LYS A 40 -49.72 -16.52 -30.99
N ILE A 41 -49.40 -16.54 -32.29
CA ILE A 41 -48.22 -15.88 -32.86
C ILE A 41 -48.29 -14.36 -32.59
N ARG A 42 -49.46 -13.74 -32.75
CA ARG A 42 -49.63 -12.30 -32.47
C ARG A 42 -49.38 -11.99 -31.00
N ARG A 43 -49.94 -12.78 -30.08
CA ARG A 43 -49.75 -12.60 -28.63
C ARG A 43 -48.29 -12.78 -28.23
N GLU A 44 -47.63 -13.84 -28.69
CA GLU A 44 -46.21 -14.08 -28.41
C GLU A 44 -45.32 -12.98 -28.99
N LYS A 45 -45.64 -12.47 -30.19
CA LYS A 45 -44.92 -11.32 -30.79
C LYS A 45 -45.10 -10.04 -29.97
N GLU A 46 -46.32 -9.71 -29.56
CA GLU A 46 -46.60 -8.54 -28.71
C GLU A 46 -45.89 -8.64 -27.35
N GLU A 47 -45.84 -9.83 -26.74
CA GLU A 47 -45.11 -10.06 -25.50
C GLU A 47 -43.59 -9.91 -25.68
N ALA A 48 -43.04 -10.45 -26.77
CA ALA A 48 -41.63 -10.30 -27.11
C ALA A 48 -41.27 -8.82 -27.36
N GLU A 49 -42.10 -8.07 -28.09
CA GLU A 49 -41.91 -6.64 -28.33
C GLU A 49 -42.01 -5.81 -27.05
N LYS A 50 -42.86 -6.20 -26.08
CA LYS A 50 -42.91 -5.56 -24.76
C LYS A 50 -41.63 -5.82 -23.97
N LYS A 51 -41.14 -7.06 -23.95
CA LYS A 51 -39.88 -7.41 -23.28
C LYS A 51 -38.69 -6.69 -23.90
N LEU A 52 -38.64 -6.59 -25.22
CA LEU A 52 -37.58 -5.88 -25.93
C LEU A 52 -37.59 -4.38 -25.60
N ARG A 53 -38.76 -3.75 -25.58
CA ARG A 53 -38.91 -2.36 -25.14
C ARG A 53 -38.46 -2.11 -23.70
N LEU A 54 -38.73 -3.05 -22.79
CA LEU A 54 -38.25 -2.94 -21.40
C LEU A 54 -36.73 -2.99 -21.33
N ILE A 55 -36.10 -3.93 -22.04
CA ILE A 55 -34.64 -4.05 -22.09
C ILE A 55 -34.02 -2.79 -22.71
N GLU A 56 -34.59 -2.25 -23.78
CA GLU A 56 -34.11 -1.00 -24.39
C GLU A 56 -34.19 0.19 -23.42
N GLN A 57 -35.27 0.29 -22.64
CA GLN A 57 -35.40 1.33 -21.61
C GLN A 57 -34.38 1.17 -20.47
N GLU A 58 -34.09 -0.06 -20.04
CA GLU A 58 -33.06 -0.34 -19.04
C GLU A 58 -31.66 -0.04 -19.57
N LEU A 59 -31.39 -0.35 -20.84
CA LEU A 59 -30.12 -0.01 -21.48
C LEU A 59 -29.92 1.49 -21.60
N GLU A 60 -30.94 2.27 -21.95
CA GLU A 60 -30.80 3.73 -22.02
C GLU A 60 -30.54 4.33 -20.64
N LYS A 61 -31.25 3.87 -19.60
CA LYS A 61 -30.97 4.29 -18.21
C LYS A 61 -29.56 3.91 -17.76
N GLY A 62 -29.08 2.73 -18.14
CA GLY A 62 -27.71 2.30 -17.86
C GLY A 62 -26.68 3.19 -18.57
N ARG A 63 -26.97 3.63 -19.80
CA ARG A 63 -26.13 4.54 -20.57
C ARG A 63 -26.09 5.96 -19.98
N GLU A 64 -27.24 6.46 -19.53
CA GLU A 64 -27.32 7.72 -18.79
C GLU A 64 -26.49 7.65 -17.50
N LEU A 65 -26.65 6.60 -16.70
CA LEU A 65 -25.87 6.42 -15.46
C LEU A 65 -24.36 6.33 -15.73
N LEU A 66 -23.96 5.66 -16.81
CA LEU A 66 -22.55 5.58 -17.21
C LEU A 66 -22.00 6.96 -17.64
N THR A 67 -22.83 7.77 -18.28
CA THR A 67 -22.47 9.15 -18.67
C THR A 67 -22.30 10.03 -17.43
N ASP A 68 -23.21 9.92 -16.45
CA ASP A 68 -23.10 10.63 -15.18
C ASP A 68 -21.85 10.18 -14.41
N TYR A 69 -21.54 8.88 -14.39
CA TYR A 69 -20.33 8.35 -13.78
C TYR A 69 -19.05 8.92 -14.42
N HIS A 70 -18.99 8.96 -15.76
CA HIS A 70 -17.87 9.57 -16.46
C HIS A 70 -17.72 11.06 -16.17
N GLN A 71 -18.83 11.79 -16.02
CA GLN A 71 -18.79 13.20 -15.64
C GLN A 71 -18.21 13.40 -14.24
N VAL A 72 -18.65 12.59 -13.26
CA VAL A 72 -18.13 12.63 -11.89
C VAL A 72 -16.63 12.33 -11.86
N LEU A 73 -16.16 11.36 -12.66
CA LEU A 73 -14.72 11.07 -12.77
C LEU A 73 -13.94 12.25 -13.37
N ALA A 74 -14.45 12.89 -14.42
CA ALA A 74 -13.80 14.04 -15.04
C ALA A 74 -13.72 15.24 -14.06
N ASP A 75 -14.78 15.49 -13.29
CA ASP A 75 -14.81 16.53 -12.27
C ASP A 75 -13.80 16.22 -11.16
N PHE A 76 -13.75 14.95 -10.71
CA PHE A 76 -12.77 14.50 -9.72
C PHE A 76 -11.32 14.66 -10.20
N GLU A 77 -11.01 14.25 -11.42
CA GLU A 77 -9.67 14.42 -11.98
C GLU A 77 -9.28 15.90 -12.09
N THR A 78 -10.23 16.76 -12.45
CA THR A 78 -10.01 18.21 -12.52
C THR A 78 -9.67 18.78 -11.15
N GLU A 79 -10.45 18.43 -10.12
CA GLU A 79 -10.22 18.94 -8.76
C GLU A 79 -8.95 18.35 -8.13
N ARG A 80 -8.64 17.08 -8.40
CA ARG A 80 -7.37 16.45 -8.01
C ARG A 80 -6.18 17.21 -8.59
N ASN A 81 -6.22 17.50 -9.89
CA ASN A 81 -5.13 18.22 -10.56
C ASN A 81 -4.98 19.65 -10.03
N ARG A 82 -6.10 20.33 -9.73
CA ARG A 82 -6.12 21.65 -9.09
C ARG A 82 -5.47 21.61 -7.70
N LEU A 83 -5.87 20.68 -6.84
CA LEU A 83 -5.30 20.53 -5.49
C LEU A 83 -3.81 20.20 -5.55
N GLN A 84 -3.41 19.31 -6.46
CA GLN A 84 -2.01 18.96 -6.64
C GLN A 84 -1.16 20.16 -7.10
N ALA A 85 -1.70 21.03 -7.96
CA ALA A 85 -1.04 22.27 -8.36
C ALA A 85 -0.90 23.23 -7.17
N GLU A 86 -1.93 23.41 -6.35
CA GLU A 86 -1.87 24.27 -5.17
C GLU A 86 -0.87 23.74 -4.13
N ILE A 87 -0.83 22.41 -3.90
CA ILE A 87 0.16 21.78 -3.01
C ILE A 87 1.58 22.10 -3.49
N LYS A 88 1.87 21.92 -4.79
CA LYS A 88 3.19 22.23 -5.37
C LYS A 88 3.56 23.71 -5.20
N GLU A 89 2.61 24.62 -5.40
CA GLU A 89 2.85 26.05 -5.22
C GLU A 89 3.12 26.42 -3.75
N ARG A 90 2.34 25.86 -2.81
CA ARG A 90 2.54 26.04 -1.36
C ARG A 90 3.89 25.47 -0.93
N PHE A 91 4.26 24.29 -1.41
CA PHE A 91 5.55 23.68 -1.12
C PHE A 91 6.71 24.52 -1.67
N GLY A 92 6.62 24.98 -2.91
CA GLY A 92 7.62 25.89 -3.49
C GLY A 92 7.79 27.18 -2.68
N ARG A 93 6.70 27.72 -2.12
CA ARG A 93 6.79 28.84 -1.17
C ARG A 93 7.52 28.44 0.11
N VAL A 94 7.20 27.29 0.72
CA VAL A 94 7.86 26.83 1.95
C VAL A 94 9.38 26.72 1.74
N VAL A 95 9.81 26.07 0.65
CA VAL A 95 11.24 25.94 0.30
C VAL A 95 11.90 27.32 0.15
N LYS A 96 11.22 28.30 -0.44
CA LYS A 96 11.74 29.67 -0.54
C LYS A 96 11.92 30.34 0.82
N HIS A 97 10.91 30.29 1.69
CA HIS A 97 11.00 30.88 3.04
C HIS A 97 12.12 30.21 3.84
N GLN A 98 12.27 28.91 3.69
CA GLN A 98 13.32 28.14 4.34
C GLN A 98 14.72 28.60 3.91
N SER A 99 14.95 28.76 2.61
CA SER A 99 16.22 29.31 2.09
C SER A 99 16.50 30.73 2.61
N GLU A 100 15.47 31.56 2.75
CA GLU A 100 15.60 32.90 3.35
C GLU A 100 15.99 32.81 4.84
N ILE A 101 15.40 31.89 5.61
CA ILE A 101 15.75 31.66 7.02
C ILE A 101 17.19 31.19 7.16
N GLU A 102 17.65 30.23 6.34
CA GLU A 102 19.04 29.73 6.37
C GLU A 102 20.04 30.84 6.07
N LYS A 103 19.72 31.72 5.11
CA LYS A 103 20.55 32.90 4.81
C LYS A 103 20.62 33.86 5.99
N LEU A 104 19.49 34.16 6.64
CA LEU A 104 19.43 35.03 7.80
C LEU A 104 20.15 34.44 9.02
N ALA A 105 20.03 33.13 9.24
CA ALA A 105 20.75 32.42 10.29
C ALA A 105 22.27 32.47 10.07
N SER A 106 22.71 32.30 8.81
CA SER A 106 24.13 32.40 8.43
C SER A 106 24.69 33.81 8.66
N LEU A 107 23.93 34.85 8.32
CA LEU A 107 24.31 36.24 8.61
C LEU A 107 24.40 36.49 10.13
N THR A 108 23.44 35.97 10.89
CA THR A 108 23.42 36.13 12.35
C THR A 108 24.63 35.44 13.00
N LEU A 109 25.01 34.25 12.51
CA LEU A 109 26.20 33.54 12.99
C LEU A 109 27.48 34.37 12.76
N GLU A 110 27.59 35.05 11.63
CA GLU A 110 28.75 35.87 11.31
C GLU A 110 28.84 37.11 12.21
N GLU A 111 27.71 37.78 12.48
CA GLU A 111 27.66 38.90 13.43
C GLU A 111 28.08 38.46 14.84
N ILE A 112 27.66 37.27 15.29
CA ILE A 112 28.07 36.75 16.59
C ILE A 112 29.58 36.51 16.65
N LYS A 113 30.21 35.96 15.60
CA LYS A 113 31.67 35.82 15.55
C LYS A 113 32.39 37.17 15.63
N GLN A 114 31.84 38.21 15.01
CA GLN A 114 32.41 39.56 15.13
C GLN A 114 32.31 40.07 16.57
N VAL A 115 31.19 39.83 17.25
CA VAL A 115 31.03 40.16 18.67
C VAL A 115 32.03 39.38 19.54
N GLU A 116 32.25 38.09 19.28
CA GLU A 116 33.28 37.30 19.99
C GLU A 116 34.69 37.86 19.76
N ALA A 117 35.02 38.26 18.54
CA ALA A 117 36.32 38.85 18.23
C ALA A 117 36.53 40.15 19.01
N LEU A 118 35.52 41.03 19.04
CA LEU A 118 35.54 42.26 19.84
C LEU A 118 35.68 41.96 21.34
N ASN A 119 35.01 40.91 21.84
CA ASN A 119 35.11 40.52 23.25
C ASN A 119 36.52 40.04 23.60
N ARG A 120 37.18 39.28 22.72
CA ARG A 120 38.60 38.89 22.89
C ARG A 120 39.53 40.09 22.89
N GLU A 121 39.29 41.06 22.00
CA GLU A 121 40.06 42.31 22.01
C GLU A 121 39.89 43.06 23.34
N LEU A 122 38.67 43.12 23.87
CA LEU A 122 38.38 43.73 25.17
C LEU A 122 39.10 43.01 26.32
N GLU A 123 39.07 41.68 26.38
CA GLU A 123 39.82 40.89 27.36
C GLU A 123 41.34 41.15 27.29
N THR A 124 41.90 41.25 26.08
CA THR A 124 43.34 41.56 25.94
C THR A 124 43.66 42.97 26.44
N LEU A 125 42.76 43.93 26.23
CA LEU A 125 42.91 45.29 26.72
C LEU A 125 42.82 45.34 28.25
N GLU A 126 41.84 44.64 28.83
CA GLU A 126 41.70 44.49 30.28
C GLU A 126 42.96 43.90 30.89
N LYS A 127 43.47 42.78 30.35
CA LYS A 127 44.71 42.16 30.82
C LYS A 127 45.90 43.11 30.74
N ARG A 128 46.07 43.79 29.60
CA ARG A 128 47.16 44.77 29.41
C ARG A 128 47.04 45.96 30.37
N SER A 129 45.82 46.40 30.65
CA SER A 129 45.57 47.48 31.60
C SER A 129 45.85 47.02 33.04
N GLY A 130 45.43 45.81 33.41
CA GLY A 130 45.70 45.19 34.71
C GLY A 130 47.19 44.97 34.96
N GLU A 131 47.94 44.51 33.95
CA GLU A 131 49.40 44.37 34.02
C GLU A 131 50.08 45.74 34.25
N LYS A 132 49.65 46.79 33.54
CA LYS A 132 50.16 48.15 33.75
C LYS A 132 49.83 48.68 35.15
N ILE A 133 48.61 48.46 35.63
CA ILE A 133 48.18 48.85 36.98
C ILE A 133 49.01 48.12 38.03
N ASN A 134 49.24 46.81 37.87
CA ASN A 134 50.06 46.01 38.76
C ASN A 134 51.53 46.46 38.73
N PHE A 135 52.08 46.77 37.56
CA PHE A 135 53.44 47.32 37.44
C PHE A 135 53.57 48.67 38.16
N ILE A 136 52.58 49.55 38.02
CA ILE A 136 52.54 50.84 38.74
C ILE A 136 52.42 50.61 40.25
N ARG A 137 51.58 49.68 40.70
CA ARG A 137 51.47 49.28 42.11
C ARG A 137 52.82 48.82 42.66
N GLN A 138 53.52 47.94 41.95
CA GLN A 138 54.83 47.42 42.34
C GLN A 138 55.89 48.53 42.41
N GLN A 139 55.92 49.44 41.44
CA GLN A 139 56.82 50.61 41.44
C GLN A 139 56.57 51.55 42.62
N ILE A 140 55.31 51.76 43.01
CA ILE A 140 54.95 52.59 44.17
C ILE A 140 55.36 51.90 45.47
N GLU A 141 55.09 50.61 45.59
CA GLU A 141 55.46 49.80 46.75
C GLU A 141 56.99 49.76 46.95
N GLU A 142 57.75 49.56 45.88
CA GLU A 142 59.22 49.45 45.91
C GLU A 142 59.90 50.80 46.19
N LYS A 143 59.38 51.92 45.65
CA LYS A 143 59.98 53.24 45.84
C LYS A 143 59.56 53.95 47.12
N TYR A 144 58.35 53.70 47.60
CA TYR A 144 57.77 54.49 48.69
C TYR A 144 57.33 53.64 49.90
N GLY A 145 57.36 52.30 49.83
CA GLY A 145 56.99 51.42 50.94
C GLY A 145 55.51 51.52 51.34
N ILE A 146 54.66 52.08 50.48
CA ILE A 146 53.24 52.30 50.74
C ILE A 146 52.43 51.35 49.85
N VAL A 147 51.70 50.43 50.47
CA VAL A 147 50.73 49.57 49.78
C VAL A 147 49.51 50.43 49.40
N THR A 148 49.48 50.91 48.16
CA THR A 148 48.34 51.68 47.65
C THR A 148 47.19 50.76 47.22
N THR A 149 46.07 50.82 47.95
CA THR A 149 44.76 50.32 47.51
C THR A 149 44.11 51.37 46.60
N ILE A 150 44.37 51.26 45.29
CA ILE A 150 43.58 51.97 44.28
C ILE A 150 42.20 51.29 44.21
N PRO A 151 41.07 52.03 44.21
CA PRO A 151 39.74 51.44 44.06
C PRO A 151 39.66 50.65 42.75
N GLU A 152 39.15 49.42 42.83
CA GLU A 152 38.76 48.66 41.64
C GLU A 152 37.78 49.51 40.84
N ILE A 153 38.12 49.77 39.57
CA ILE A 153 37.15 50.29 38.61
C ILE A 153 36.04 49.23 38.60
N PRO A 154 34.78 49.59 38.94
CA PRO A 154 33.70 48.61 38.88
C PRO A 154 33.68 48.13 37.44
N ALA A 155 33.91 46.82 37.23
CA ALA A 155 33.59 46.20 35.97
C ALA A 155 32.09 46.43 35.76
N GLU A 156 31.74 47.44 34.97
CA GLU A 156 30.35 47.76 34.69
C GLU A 156 29.71 46.50 34.13
N ALA A 157 28.65 46.09 34.80
CA ALA A 157 27.90 44.90 34.54
C ALA A 157 27.09 45.06 33.25
N GLU A 158 27.75 45.07 32.09
CA GLU A 158 27.09 45.22 30.80
C GLU A 158 27.49 44.08 29.86
N LEU A 159 26.46 43.32 29.47
CA LEU A 159 26.46 42.29 28.42
C LEU A 159 27.16 40.97 28.76
N LYS A 160 26.75 40.31 29.86
CA LYS A 160 26.79 38.83 29.92
C LYS A 160 25.73 38.23 28.99
N ILE A 161 25.80 38.52 27.70
CA ILE A 161 25.17 37.65 26.70
C ILE A 161 26.10 36.44 26.62
N ASN A 162 25.61 35.28 27.04
CA ASN A 162 26.38 34.05 27.02
C ASN A 162 26.50 33.58 25.56
N LEU A 163 27.46 34.16 24.83
CA LEU A 163 27.69 34.00 23.40
C LEU A 163 27.81 32.52 22.99
N GLU A 164 28.42 31.70 23.84
CA GLU A 164 28.49 30.24 23.67
C GLU A 164 27.10 29.60 23.59
N GLN A 165 26.17 29.98 24.48
CA GLN A 165 24.81 29.42 24.51
C GLN A 165 23.97 29.89 23.32
N GLU A 166 24.15 31.13 22.86
CA GLU A 166 23.43 31.63 21.68
C GLU A 166 23.98 31.03 20.37
N LEU A 167 25.28 30.78 20.28
CA LEU A 167 25.88 30.04 19.18
C LEU A 167 25.39 28.60 19.10
N GLU A 168 25.30 27.92 20.24
CA GLU A 168 24.82 26.54 20.30
C GLU A 168 23.33 26.45 19.93
N ARG A 169 22.52 27.41 20.40
CA ARG A 169 21.10 27.53 20.01
C ARG A 169 20.93 27.77 18.52
N LEU A 170 21.72 28.64 17.91
CA LEU A 170 21.63 28.95 16.47
C LEU A 170 22.14 27.81 15.59
N LYS A 171 23.21 27.13 15.98
CA LYS A 171 23.65 25.90 15.29
C LYS A 171 22.58 24.82 15.33
N LYS A 172 21.90 24.65 16.47
CA LYS A 172 20.79 23.71 16.61
C LYS A 172 19.58 24.10 15.76
N ILE A 173 19.26 25.39 15.68
CA ILE A 173 18.19 25.89 14.78
C ILE A 173 18.57 25.63 13.32
N GLN A 174 19.82 25.89 12.92
CA GLN A 174 20.31 25.60 11.57
C GLN A 174 20.23 24.10 11.24
N GLU A 175 20.65 23.22 12.15
CA GLU A 175 20.61 21.77 11.97
C GLU A 175 19.17 21.24 11.87
N LEU A 176 18.28 21.68 12.77
CA LEU A 176 16.87 21.30 12.73
C LEU A 176 16.19 21.76 11.45
N LEU A 177 16.50 22.98 10.99
CA LEU A 177 15.99 23.53 9.75
C LEU A 177 16.50 22.75 8.53
N SER A 178 17.78 22.36 8.49
CA SER A 178 18.33 21.54 7.40
C SER A 178 17.84 20.09 7.42
N MET A 179 17.60 19.51 8.60
CA MET A 179 17.01 18.16 8.72
C MET A 179 15.53 18.11 8.34
N GLU A 180 14.77 19.15 8.70
CA GLU A 180 13.36 19.26 8.30
C GLU A 180 13.24 19.43 6.78
N VAL A 181 14.20 20.11 6.12
CA VAL A 181 14.30 20.18 4.65
C VAL A 181 14.55 18.81 4.03
N ALA A 182 15.44 17.99 4.61
CA ALA A 182 15.69 16.64 4.13
C ALA A 182 14.41 15.77 4.25
N ARG A 183 13.73 15.84 5.39
CA ARG A 183 12.47 15.10 5.62
C ARG A 183 11.31 15.58 4.73
N MET A 184 11.19 16.88 4.50
CA MET A 184 10.13 17.45 3.66
C MET A 184 10.40 17.30 2.16
N SER A 185 11.68 17.22 1.74
CA SER A 185 12.06 16.94 0.36
C SER A 185 11.85 15.47 -0.01
N GLU A 186 11.96 14.55 0.96
CA GLU A 186 11.61 13.13 0.78
C GLU A 186 10.09 12.89 0.58
N VAL A 187 9.24 13.78 1.11
CA VAL A 187 7.78 13.75 0.89
C VAL A 187 7.40 14.37 -0.47
N GLY A 188 8.35 15.02 -1.17
CA GLY A 188 8.14 15.86 -2.35
C GLY A 188 8.88 15.43 -3.61
N GLY A 189 9.11 14.14 -3.85
CA GLY A 189 9.53 13.61 -5.16
C GLY A 189 10.92 12.96 -5.22
N PRO A 190 11.14 12.09 -6.22
CA PRO A 190 12.15 11.04 -6.16
C PRO A 190 13.51 11.53 -6.64
N ALA A 191 14.52 11.54 -5.77
CA ALA A 191 15.93 11.58 -6.13
C ALA A 191 16.73 11.18 -4.87
N ALA A 192 17.50 10.10 -4.89
CA ALA A 192 18.84 10.06 -5.48
C ALA A 192 19.77 11.12 -4.86
N GLU A 193 20.64 10.67 -3.96
CA GLU A 193 21.97 11.24 -3.67
C GLU A 193 22.73 10.16 -2.87
N ALA A 194 23.83 9.58 -3.33
CA ALA A 194 25.15 10.18 -3.58
C ALA A 194 25.74 10.90 -2.36
N ALA A 195 26.31 10.12 -1.43
CA ALA A 195 27.20 10.60 -0.38
C ALA A 195 28.64 10.84 -0.89
N PRO A 196 29.35 11.86 -0.34
CA PRO A 196 30.81 11.99 -0.39
C PRO A 196 31.52 11.81 0.98
N SER A 197 32.65 11.12 0.87
CA SER A 197 33.92 11.02 1.62
C SER A 197 34.22 11.76 2.94
N ALA A 198 34.86 11.03 3.87
CA ALA A 198 36.11 11.38 4.60
C ALA A 198 36.81 10.08 5.08
N GLU A 199 37.94 9.68 4.48
CA GLU A 199 39.33 9.71 5.02
C GLU A 199 39.61 8.83 6.27
N VAL A 200 40.12 7.59 6.08
CA VAL A 200 41.53 7.08 6.25
C VAL A 200 42.03 7.07 7.71
N SER A 201 42.36 5.91 8.33
CA SER A 201 43.67 5.18 8.24
C SER A 201 43.69 3.92 9.19
N PRO A 202 44.74 3.05 9.26
CA PRO A 202 44.87 1.79 8.50
C PRO A 202 45.34 0.53 9.30
N GLU A 203 45.26 -0.68 8.72
CA GLU A 203 46.20 -1.85 8.82
C GLU A 203 45.58 -3.06 8.06
N LEU A 204 46.06 -3.44 6.87
CA LEU A 204 47.05 -4.52 6.57
C LEU A 204 46.65 -5.89 7.18
N GLU A 205 46.40 -6.98 6.45
CA GLU A 205 47.18 -7.56 5.34
C GLU A 205 46.35 -8.35 4.29
N PRO A 206 46.91 -8.61 3.08
CA PRO A 206 46.24 -9.23 1.92
C PRO A 206 46.78 -10.62 1.50
N ALA A 207 46.11 -11.21 0.50
CA ALA A 207 46.59 -12.19 -0.51
C ALA A 207 46.77 -13.66 -0.06
N LYS A 208 46.48 -14.72 -0.84
CA LYS A 208 46.09 -14.91 -2.25
C LYS A 208 45.62 -16.40 -2.45
N PRO A 209 45.04 -16.72 -3.62
CA PRO A 209 44.37 -18.00 -3.94
C PRO A 209 45.31 -19.02 -4.62
N LEU A 210 44.86 -20.27 -4.77
CA LEU A 210 45.44 -21.21 -5.74
C LEU A 210 44.36 -22.04 -6.46
N GLU A 211 44.32 -21.88 -7.78
CA GLU A 211 43.81 -22.84 -8.75
C GLU A 211 44.55 -24.19 -8.63
N THR A 212 43.89 -25.30 -8.97
CA THR A 212 44.13 -26.01 -10.23
C THR A 212 43.13 -27.15 -10.45
N MET A 213 42.56 -27.16 -11.65
CA MET A 213 41.92 -28.30 -12.28
C MET A 213 42.97 -29.33 -12.69
N GLU A 214 42.65 -30.62 -12.64
CA GLU A 214 42.89 -31.54 -13.75
C GLU A 214 42.08 -32.84 -13.56
N ALA A 215 41.52 -33.30 -14.67
CA ALA A 215 40.64 -34.44 -14.81
C ALA A 215 41.42 -35.62 -15.42
N GLU A 216 41.08 -36.85 -15.04
CA GLU A 216 41.03 -37.95 -16.02
C GLU A 216 40.17 -39.13 -15.53
N SER A 217 39.63 -39.82 -16.54
CA SER A 217 38.46 -40.71 -16.57
C SER A 217 38.83 -42.18 -16.35
N GLY A 218 37.89 -43.01 -15.84
CA GLY A 218 37.96 -44.47 -16.03
C GLY A 218 37.12 -45.36 -15.11
N GLU A 219 35.91 -45.71 -15.58
CA GLU A 219 35.15 -46.97 -15.36
C GLU A 219 34.39 -47.25 -14.04
N ALA A 220 33.06 -47.39 -14.19
CA ALA A 220 32.09 -47.96 -13.27
C ALA A 220 32.05 -49.50 -13.40
N PRO A 221 31.56 -50.26 -12.39
CA PRO A 221 30.11 -50.53 -12.36
C PRO A 221 29.44 -50.64 -10.96
N ALA A 222 28.15 -50.24 -10.95
CA ALA A 222 27.01 -50.74 -10.13
C ALA A 222 26.92 -50.42 -8.61
N GLU A 223 26.31 -49.26 -8.33
CA GLU A 223 25.13 -48.95 -7.47
C GLU A 223 24.74 -49.77 -6.21
N PRO A 224 23.92 -49.21 -5.26
CA PRO A 224 23.45 -47.82 -5.09
C PRO A 224 23.58 -47.29 -3.64
N SER A 225 23.68 -45.96 -3.49
CA SER A 225 23.35 -45.27 -2.23
C SER A 225 22.79 -43.89 -2.56
N GLU A 226 21.48 -43.88 -2.76
CA GLU A 226 20.51 -42.79 -2.56
C GLU A 226 21.07 -41.38 -2.35
N THR A 227 21.08 -40.61 -3.44
CA THR A 227 20.74 -39.18 -3.44
C THR A 227 19.67 -38.95 -4.48
N GLU A 228 18.88 -37.90 -4.23
CA GLU A 228 17.74 -37.35 -5.00
C GLU A 228 16.37 -37.96 -4.66
N PRO A 229 15.25 -37.23 -4.85
CA PRO A 229 15.06 -35.78 -4.88
C PRO A 229 13.80 -35.32 -4.10
N TYR A 230 13.78 -34.09 -3.56
CA TYR A 230 12.50 -33.44 -3.22
C TYR A 230 11.84 -32.90 -4.49
N SER A 231 11.35 -33.81 -5.33
CA SER A 231 10.36 -33.55 -6.37
C SER A 231 9.28 -34.59 -6.23
N ASN A 232 8.27 -34.26 -5.42
CA ASN A 232 6.88 -34.72 -5.51
C ASN A 232 6.08 -34.10 -4.36
N PHE A 233 5.55 -32.90 -4.59
CA PHE A 233 4.23 -32.54 -4.05
C PHE A 233 3.48 -31.64 -5.03
N ILE A 234 3.38 -32.08 -6.29
CA ILE A 234 2.21 -31.76 -7.10
C ILE A 234 1.14 -32.75 -6.65
N GLY A 235 0.49 -32.42 -5.53
CA GLY A 235 -0.84 -32.94 -5.26
C GLY A 235 -1.81 -32.07 -6.04
N GLU A 236 -2.57 -32.66 -6.95
CA GLU A 236 -3.80 -32.04 -7.46
C GLU A 236 -4.60 -31.45 -6.29
N PRO A 237 -5.17 -30.24 -6.44
CA PRO A 237 -5.95 -29.64 -5.38
C PRO A 237 -7.24 -30.45 -5.20
N THR A 238 -7.29 -31.23 -4.14
CA THR A 238 -8.56 -31.67 -3.57
C THR A 238 -9.19 -30.44 -2.95
N VAL A 239 -10.05 -29.79 -3.71
CA VAL A 239 -10.95 -28.73 -3.25
C VAL A 239 -11.87 -29.34 -2.19
N PRO A 240 -11.84 -28.90 -0.92
CA PRO A 240 -13.03 -29.00 -0.08
C PRO A 240 -13.93 -27.85 -0.52
N GLU A 241 -14.91 -28.19 -1.36
CA GLU A 241 -16.03 -27.32 -1.68
C GLU A 241 -16.95 -27.21 -0.45
N GLU A 242 -16.46 -26.62 0.63
CA GLU A 242 -17.29 -26.22 1.76
C GLU A 242 -17.22 -24.70 1.87
N ARG A 243 -18.09 -24.03 1.09
CA ARG A 243 -18.59 -22.72 1.50
C ARG A 243 -19.19 -22.91 2.91
N PRO A 244 -18.92 -22.01 3.87
CA PRO A 244 -19.72 -21.97 5.10
C PRO A 244 -21.19 -21.83 4.69
N GLN A 245 -21.97 -22.90 4.86
CA GLN A 245 -23.41 -22.87 4.61
C GLN A 245 -24.05 -22.10 5.75
N VAL A 246 -24.34 -20.82 5.52
CA VAL A 246 -25.31 -20.08 6.31
C VAL A 246 -26.69 -20.47 5.77
N GLU A 247 -27.54 -21.02 6.64
CA GLU A 247 -28.91 -21.40 6.29
C GLU A 247 -29.68 -20.22 5.66
N PRO A 248 -30.54 -20.44 4.64
CA PRO A 248 -31.35 -19.38 4.05
C PRO A 248 -32.53 -19.09 4.98
N GLY A 249 -32.29 -18.26 5.98
CA GLY A 249 -33.29 -17.75 6.90
C GLY A 249 -33.35 -16.23 6.86
N ALA A 250 -34.50 -15.71 6.45
CA ALA A 250 -34.97 -14.32 6.51
C ALA A 250 -34.53 -13.37 5.37
N GLU A 251 -35.54 -13.00 4.58
CA GLU A 251 -35.61 -11.78 3.80
C GLU A 251 -35.38 -10.56 4.71
N THR A 252 -34.13 -10.08 4.77
CA THR A 252 -33.82 -8.73 5.25
C THR A 252 -33.29 -7.93 4.08
N GLY A 253 -33.83 -6.72 3.89
CA GLY A 253 -33.61 -5.86 2.73
C GLY A 253 -32.15 -5.82 2.27
N VAL A 254 -31.94 -5.70 0.96
CA VAL A 254 -30.62 -5.64 0.33
C VAL A 254 -29.89 -4.42 0.85
N GLU A 255 -29.20 -4.56 1.99
CA GLU A 255 -28.29 -3.54 2.49
C GLU A 255 -27.23 -3.32 1.42
N THR A 256 -27.08 -2.07 1.01
CA THR A 256 -26.15 -1.69 -0.03
C THR A 256 -24.72 -1.76 0.50
N PHE A 257 -23.76 -2.03 -0.37
CA PHE A 257 -22.33 -2.02 -0.03
C PHE A 257 -21.92 -0.79 0.78
N ARG A 258 -22.45 0.37 0.38
CA ARG A 258 -22.20 1.65 1.03
C ARG A 258 -22.63 1.68 2.49
N GLU A 259 -23.82 1.18 2.82
CA GLU A 259 -24.34 1.19 4.19
C GLU A 259 -23.51 0.29 5.11
N VAL A 260 -23.14 -0.89 4.61
CA VAL A 260 -22.30 -1.86 5.35
C VAL A 260 -20.89 -1.29 5.57
N TYR A 261 -20.31 -0.68 4.53
CA TYR A 261 -19.00 -0.05 4.59
C TYR A 261 -18.96 1.14 5.55
N GLU A 262 -19.92 2.07 5.46
CA GLU A 262 -20.00 3.23 6.36
C GLU A 262 -20.18 2.79 7.84
N ARG A 263 -20.94 1.71 8.09
CA ARG A 263 -21.07 1.15 9.43
C ARG A 263 -19.75 0.58 9.94
N LEU A 264 -19.02 -0.16 9.11
CA LEU A 264 -17.74 -0.76 9.50
C LEU A 264 -16.65 0.30 9.74
N GLU A 265 -16.59 1.34 8.92
CA GLU A 265 -15.65 2.47 9.08
C GLU A 265 -15.81 3.17 10.44
N GLY A 266 -17.03 3.22 11.01
CA GLY A 266 -17.25 3.75 12.35
C GLY A 266 -16.48 3.02 13.46
N PHE A 267 -16.14 1.75 13.24
CA PHE A 267 -15.37 0.90 14.15
C PHE A 267 -13.87 0.87 13.84
N ARG A 268 -13.42 1.51 12.76
CA ARG A 268 -12.01 1.52 12.37
C ARG A 268 -11.16 2.34 13.34
N ARG A 269 -10.03 1.77 13.73
CA ARG A 269 -9.02 2.34 14.63
C ARG A 269 -7.64 2.03 14.05
N SER A 270 -6.65 2.81 14.48
CA SER A 270 -5.25 2.60 14.11
C SER A 270 -4.44 2.34 15.36
N HIS A 271 -3.68 1.25 15.37
CA HIS A 271 -2.72 0.98 16.42
C HIS A 271 -1.38 1.58 15.99
N SER A 272 -0.93 2.63 16.68
CA SER A 272 0.29 3.39 16.35
C SER A 272 1.30 3.33 17.50
N GLU A 273 2.31 2.49 17.32
CA GLU A 273 3.52 2.36 18.16
C GLU A 273 4.71 2.11 17.21
N GLY A 274 5.45 3.17 16.87
CA GLY A 274 6.65 3.08 16.02
C GLY A 274 6.40 3.08 14.50
N ASN A 275 7.19 2.31 13.75
CA ASN A 275 7.27 2.29 12.26
C ASN A 275 5.95 1.84 11.59
N GLY A 276 4.96 2.74 11.53
CA GLY A 276 3.73 2.57 10.76
C GLY A 276 2.48 2.36 11.61
N GLU A 277 1.31 2.51 10.98
CA GLU A 277 0.00 2.31 11.59
C GLU A 277 -0.57 0.95 11.17
N ILE A 278 -1.12 0.20 12.13
CA ILE A 278 -1.86 -1.03 11.84
C ILE A 278 -3.34 -0.74 12.02
N PRO A 279 -4.13 -0.63 10.93
CA PRO A 279 -5.56 -0.45 11.05
C PRO A 279 -6.24 -1.75 11.51
N TYR A 280 -7.25 -1.60 12.35
CA TYR A 280 -8.06 -2.67 12.91
C TYR A 280 -9.47 -2.14 13.19
N PHE A 281 -10.41 -3.05 13.39
CA PHE A 281 -11.78 -2.75 13.79
C PHE A 281 -11.98 -3.11 15.26
N GLU A 282 -12.60 -2.21 16.02
CA GLU A 282 -12.80 -2.39 17.46
C GLU A 282 -14.26 -2.20 17.86
N LYS A 283 -14.81 -3.20 18.54
CA LYS A 283 -16.10 -3.09 19.23
C LYS A 283 -16.17 -4.03 20.43
N ASP A 284 -16.63 -3.52 21.58
CA ASP A 284 -16.89 -4.29 22.80
C ASP A 284 -15.70 -5.20 23.22
N GLY A 285 -14.47 -4.71 23.02
CA GLY A 285 -13.23 -5.43 23.33
C GLY A 285 -12.81 -6.49 22.30
N ARG A 286 -13.54 -6.64 21.19
CA ARG A 286 -13.11 -7.43 20.03
C ARG A 286 -12.28 -6.54 19.11
N MET A 287 -11.08 -6.99 18.77
CA MET A 287 -10.14 -6.28 17.92
C MET A 287 -9.79 -7.17 16.72
N ILE A 288 -10.25 -6.78 15.53
CA ILE A 288 -10.04 -7.53 14.29
C ILE A 288 -9.11 -6.73 13.39
N ILE A 289 -7.97 -7.28 13.02
CA ILE A 289 -7.02 -6.63 12.12
C ILE A 289 -7.64 -6.49 10.73
N ASP A 290 -7.42 -5.34 10.10
CA ASP A 290 -7.87 -5.12 8.73
C ASP A 290 -7.01 -5.92 7.75
N ALA A 291 -7.53 -7.08 7.36
CA ALA A 291 -6.85 -7.99 6.44
C ALA A 291 -6.67 -7.40 5.04
N GLU A 292 -7.58 -6.55 4.56
CA GLU A 292 -7.43 -5.94 3.23
C GLU A 292 -6.25 -4.98 3.25
N ASN A 293 -6.14 -4.14 4.27
CA ASN A 293 -4.99 -3.24 4.43
C ASN A 293 -3.67 -4.01 4.61
N LEU A 294 -3.69 -5.16 5.29
CA LEU A 294 -2.51 -6.03 5.39
C LEU A 294 -2.06 -6.56 4.03
N ILE A 295 -2.99 -7.07 3.21
CA ILE A 295 -2.71 -7.51 1.84
C ILE A 295 -2.17 -6.33 1.01
N THR A 296 -2.78 -5.15 1.12
CA THR A 296 -2.31 -3.94 0.43
C THR A 296 -0.88 -3.59 0.82
N ALA A 297 -0.55 -3.56 2.11
CA ALA A 297 0.80 -3.24 2.58
C ALA A 297 1.87 -4.24 2.08
N MET A 298 1.53 -5.55 2.05
CA MET A 298 2.41 -6.56 1.46
C MET A 298 2.69 -6.27 -0.03
N ASN A 299 1.63 -5.96 -0.78
CA ASN A 299 1.74 -5.67 -2.21
C ASN A 299 2.50 -4.36 -2.49
N GLU A 300 2.31 -3.33 -1.67
CA GLU A 300 3.04 -2.06 -1.79
C GLU A 300 4.55 -2.23 -1.58
N ALA A 301 4.95 -3.05 -0.60
CA ALA A 301 6.36 -3.38 -0.37
C ALA A 301 6.97 -4.10 -1.59
N LEU A 302 6.24 -5.03 -2.21
CA LEU A 302 6.68 -5.70 -3.44
C LEU A 302 6.76 -4.75 -4.63
N GLU A 303 5.77 -3.89 -4.83
CA GLU A 303 5.80 -2.90 -5.91
C GLU A 303 6.96 -1.91 -5.75
N ALA A 304 7.26 -1.49 -4.53
CA ALA A 304 8.42 -0.66 -4.22
C ALA A 304 9.73 -1.37 -4.58
N SER A 305 9.89 -2.63 -4.17
CA SER A 305 11.05 -3.46 -4.51
C SER A 305 11.17 -3.71 -6.01
N ASN A 306 10.07 -3.98 -6.71
CA ASN A 306 10.07 -4.20 -8.16
C ASN A 306 10.52 -2.94 -8.93
N LYS A 307 10.07 -1.75 -8.48
CA LYS A 307 10.57 -0.47 -9.03
C LYS A 307 12.08 -0.30 -8.81
N LEU A 308 12.62 -0.79 -7.70
CA LEU A 308 14.06 -0.78 -7.44
C LEU A 308 14.81 -1.76 -8.34
N TYR A 309 14.28 -2.95 -8.58
CA TYR A 309 14.81 -3.90 -9.57
C TYR A 309 14.85 -3.33 -10.99
N GLN A 310 13.78 -2.62 -11.40
CA GLN A 310 13.77 -1.93 -12.69
C GLN A 310 14.85 -0.85 -12.79
N LYS A 311 15.11 -0.10 -11.70
CA LYS A 311 16.21 0.86 -11.63
C LYS A 311 17.58 0.17 -11.65
N LEU A 312 17.70 -0.98 -10.99
CA LEU A 312 18.93 -1.78 -10.97
C LEU A 312 19.33 -2.21 -12.39
N ALA A 313 18.36 -2.66 -13.19
CA ALA A 313 18.56 -3.08 -14.58
C ALA A 313 18.94 -1.92 -15.54
N GLN A 314 18.60 -0.67 -15.19
CA GLN A 314 18.89 0.52 -16.01
C GLN A 314 20.20 1.23 -15.62
N THR A 315 20.84 0.79 -14.54
CA THR A 315 22.01 1.46 -13.97
C THR A 315 23.25 0.61 -14.23
N ASP A 316 24.34 1.22 -14.70
CA ASP A 316 25.63 0.51 -14.92
C ASP A 316 26.66 0.77 -13.80
N SER A 317 26.33 1.65 -12.85
CA SER A 317 27.20 2.07 -11.76
C SER A 317 27.19 1.05 -10.61
N PRO A 318 28.33 0.43 -10.25
CA PRO A 318 28.41 -0.51 -9.13
C PRO A 318 28.08 0.13 -7.77
N LYS A 319 28.34 1.44 -7.62
CA LYS A 319 27.98 2.20 -6.41
C LYS A 319 26.45 2.28 -6.28
N ASP A 320 25.76 2.58 -7.37
CA ASP A 320 24.31 2.70 -7.37
C ASP A 320 23.64 1.32 -7.24
N HIS A 321 24.24 0.27 -7.84
CA HIS A 321 23.82 -1.12 -7.58
C HIS A 321 23.84 -1.46 -6.10
N PHE A 322 24.88 -1.06 -5.37
CA PHE A 322 24.98 -1.30 -3.93
C PHE A 322 23.86 -0.59 -3.17
N PHE A 323 23.62 0.71 -3.43
CA PHE A 323 22.56 1.46 -2.75
C PHE A 323 21.16 0.95 -3.08
N ILE A 324 20.90 0.60 -4.34
CA ILE A 324 19.61 0.03 -4.75
C ILE A 324 19.38 -1.32 -4.06
N LYS A 325 20.39 -2.20 -4.00
CA LYS A 325 20.30 -3.47 -3.27
C LYS A 325 20.07 -3.27 -1.77
N GLN A 326 20.73 -2.29 -1.16
CA GLN A 326 20.48 -1.94 0.25
C GLN A 326 19.04 -1.44 0.46
N GLU A 327 18.51 -0.64 -0.48
CA GLU A 327 17.13 -0.18 -0.39
C GLU A 327 16.13 -1.34 -0.56
N ILE A 328 16.40 -2.32 -1.43
CA ILE A 328 15.57 -3.52 -1.56
C ILE A 328 15.56 -4.32 -0.24
N ILE A 329 16.73 -4.48 0.40
CA ILE A 329 16.83 -5.12 1.72
C ILE A 329 16.08 -4.30 2.78
N ASN A 330 16.09 -2.97 2.68
CA ASN A 330 15.32 -2.10 3.56
C ASN A 330 13.80 -2.31 3.40
N GLN A 331 13.29 -2.46 2.17
CA GLN A 331 11.89 -2.80 1.91
C GLN A 331 11.51 -4.17 2.51
N GLN A 332 12.39 -5.17 2.36
CA GLN A 332 12.22 -6.49 2.99
C GLN A 332 12.10 -6.38 4.52
N GLU A 333 13.02 -5.64 5.16
CA GLU A 333 13.04 -5.47 6.62
C GLU A 333 11.85 -4.65 7.12
N LEU A 334 11.37 -3.66 6.35
CA LEU A 334 10.16 -2.90 6.66
C LEU A 334 8.95 -3.82 6.71
N LEU A 335 8.77 -4.65 5.68
CA LEU A 335 7.68 -5.62 5.64
C LEU A 335 7.78 -6.63 6.78
N ARG A 336 8.99 -7.15 7.04
CA ARG A 336 9.24 -8.08 8.15
C ARG A 336 8.85 -7.47 9.50
N LYS A 337 9.21 -6.22 9.76
CA LYS A 337 8.83 -5.51 11.00
C LYS A 337 7.33 -5.37 11.14
N GLN A 338 6.63 -5.05 10.05
CA GLN A 338 5.17 -4.91 10.05
C GLN A 338 4.48 -6.24 10.34
N LEU A 339 4.85 -7.32 9.64
CA LEU A 339 4.29 -8.65 9.88
C LEU A 339 4.59 -9.14 11.30
N LEU A 340 5.81 -8.90 11.82
CA LEU A 340 6.20 -9.30 13.17
C LEU A 340 5.33 -8.60 14.21
N ARG A 341 5.01 -7.34 13.98
CA ARG A 341 4.15 -6.57 14.88
C ARG A 341 2.72 -7.12 14.86
N ILE A 342 2.15 -7.36 13.68
CA ILE A 342 0.82 -7.95 13.53
C ILE A 342 0.76 -9.31 14.26
N THR A 343 1.75 -10.17 14.06
CA THR A 343 1.83 -11.46 14.77
C THR A 343 1.90 -11.29 16.29
N LYS A 344 2.67 -10.31 16.79
CA LYS A 344 2.72 -10.00 18.24
C LYS A 344 1.39 -9.49 18.79
N LEU A 345 0.66 -8.66 18.04
CA LEU A 345 -0.67 -8.19 18.43
C LEU A 345 -1.63 -9.37 18.58
N CYS A 346 -1.59 -10.31 17.63
CA CYS A 346 -2.38 -11.53 17.70
C CYS A 346 -2.00 -12.41 18.90
N ASP A 347 -0.71 -12.54 19.19
CA ASP A 347 -0.22 -13.43 20.25
C ASP A 347 -0.40 -12.87 21.67
N LYS A 348 -0.31 -11.54 21.86
CA LYS A 348 -0.18 -10.92 23.19
C LYS A 348 -1.31 -9.97 23.56
N GLU A 349 -1.90 -9.30 22.58
CA GLU A 349 -2.84 -8.21 22.80
C GLU A 349 -4.28 -8.60 22.45
N GLY A 350 -4.51 -9.85 22.03
CA GLY A 350 -5.85 -10.39 21.78
C GLY A 350 -6.48 -9.94 20.46
N PHE A 351 -5.67 -9.42 19.54
CA PHE A 351 -6.11 -9.15 18.18
C PHE A 351 -6.35 -10.46 17.42
N THR A 352 -7.30 -10.44 16.48
CA THR A 352 -7.55 -11.58 15.58
C THR A 352 -7.53 -11.14 14.13
N LEU A 353 -7.22 -12.07 13.22
CA LEU A 353 -7.49 -11.91 11.80
C LEU A 353 -8.96 -12.27 11.53
N PRO A 354 -9.59 -11.73 10.46
CA PRO A 354 -10.98 -12.04 10.14
C PRO A 354 -11.19 -13.54 9.91
N ARG A 355 -12.17 -14.14 10.57
CA ARG A 355 -12.49 -15.57 10.42
C ARG A 355 -12.92 -15.92 9.00
N PHE A 356 -13.58 -14.99 8.32
CA PHE A 356 -14.02 -15.16 6.94
C PHE A 356 -12.86 -15.53 6.01
N THR A 357 -11.65 -15.03 6.29
CA THR A 357 -10.46 -15.24 5.46
C THR A 357 -9.47 -16.22 6.08
N GLU A 358 -9.82 -16.94 7.15
CA GLU A 358 -8.89 -17.81 7.91
C GLU A 358 -8.25 -18.92 7.06
N SER A 359 -8.96 -19.42 6.05
CA SER A 359 -8.44 -20.43 5.11
C SER A 359 -7.31 -19.91 4.22
N ILE A 360 -7.20 -18.59 4.05
CA ILE A 360 -6.22 -17.93 3.19
C ILE A 360 -5.22 -17.14 4.02
N LEU A 361 -5.68 -16.35 4.97
CA LEU A 361 -4.88 -15.45 5.80
C LEU A 361 -5.12 -15.78 7.28
N ASN A 362 -4.12 -16.40 7.90
CA ASN A 362 -4.13 -16.75 9.32
C ASN A 362 -2.75 -16.51 9.94
N VAL A 363 -2.67 -16.62 11.27
CA VAL A 363 -1.44 -16.32 12.01
C VAL A 363 -0.30 -17.27 11.64
N ASN A 364 -0.58 -18.52 11.26
CA ASN A 364 0.47 -19.45 10.84
C ASN A 364 1.09 -19.02 9.51
N LEU A 365 0.25 -18.61 8.54
CA LEU A 365 0.75 -18.03 7.29
C LEU A 365 1.64 -16.81 7.54
N LEU A 366 1.26 -15.92 8.48
CA LEU A 366 2.08 -14.75 8.82
C LEU A 366 3.43 -15.15 9.43
N ARG A 367 3.49 -16.24 10.20
CA ARG A 367 4.74 -16.78 10.74
C ARG A 367 5.61 -17.41 9.65
N ASP A 368 5.01 -18.16 8.73
CA ASP A 368 5.71 -18.75 7.60
C ASP A 368 6.30 -17.64 6.69
N LEU A 369 5.51 -16.59 6.42
CA LEU A 369 6.00 -15.39 5.71
C LEU A 369 7.15 -14.70 6.44
N LEU A 370 7.06 -14.57 7.77
CA LEU A 370 8.15 -13.98 8.57
C LEU A 370 9.43 -14.81 8.54
N GLU A 371 9.31 -16.13 8.53
CA GLU A 371 10.43 -17.05 8.39
C GLU A 371 11.08 -16.89 7.01
N ARG A 372 10.27 -16.90 5.93
CA ARG A 372 10.75 -16.64 4.57
C ARG A 372 11.47 -15.30 4.46
N LEU A 373 10.86 -14.21 4.94
CA LEU A 373 11.48 -12.88 4.97
C LEU A 373 12.73 -12.80 5.84
N SER A 374 12.99 -13.78 6.71
CA SER A 374 14.21 -13.82 7.53
C SER A 374 15.34 -14.66 6.90
N ILE A 375 15.00 -15.58 6.01
CA ILE A 375 15.94 -16.52 5.36
C ILE A 375 16.31 -16.03 3.96
N GLU A 376 15.32 -15.63 3.17
CA GLU A 376 15.47 -15.17 1.80
C GLU A 376 16.18 -13.82 1.75
N ASN A 377 16.87 -13.53 0.65
CA ASN A 377 17.52 -12.25 0.42
C ASN A 377 16.89 -11.56 -0.78
N TRP A 378 16.08 -10.52 -0.55
CA TRP A 378 15.40 -9.80 -1.62
C TRP A 378 16.34 -9.06 -2.56
N SER A 379 17.65 -8.97 -2.30
CA SER A 379 18.60 -8.47 -3.31
C SER A 379 19.00 -9.51 -4.35
N ASP A 380 18.63 -10.78 -4.15
CA ASP A 380 18.70 -11.85 -5.13
C ASP A 380 17.36 -11.96 -5.88
N GLU A 381 17.42 -11.98 -7.22
CA GLU A 381 16.24 -11.98 -8.08
C GLU A 381 15.40 -13.25 -7.94
N THR A 382 16.02 -14.40 -7.65
CA THR A 382 15.31 -15.68 -7.51
C THR A 382 14.46 -15.68 -6.25
N ASP A 383 15.06 -15.27 -5.14
CA ASP A 383 14.39 -15.15 -3.84
C ASP A 383 13.25 -14.12 -3.93
N PHE A 384 13.50 -12.97 -4.54
CA PHE A 384 12.50 -11.93 -4.71
C PHE A 384 11.33 -12.36 -5.62
N GLN A 385 11.61 -13.08 -6.71
CA GLN A 385 10.55 -13.60 -7.59
C GLN A 385 9.69 -14.64 -6.87
N SER A 386 10.31 -15.54 -6.10
CA SER A 386 9.63 -16.58 -5.33
C SER A 386 8.66 -16.03 -4.29
N ILE A 387 9.04 -14.96 -3.57
CA ILE A 387 8.14 -14.31 -2.60
C ILE A 387 7.07 -13.47 -3.31
N THR A 388 7.39 -12.88 -4.46
CA THR A 388 6.46 -12.08 -5.26
C THR A 388 5.30 -12.95 -5.75
N GLU A 389 5.60 -14.08 -6.38
CA GLU A 389 4.59 -15.04 -6.86
C GLU A 389 3.70 -15.55 -5.73
N PHE A 390 4.28 -15.78 -4.56
CA PHE A 390 3.54 -16.22 -3.38
C PHE A 390 2.54 -15.16 -2.87
N ILE A 391 2.99 -13.92 -2.69
CA ILE A 391 2.14 -12.83 -2.19
C ILE A 391 1.10 -12.42 -3.25
N GLU A 392 1.44 -12.46 -4.54
CA GLU A 392 0.48 -12.24 -5.62
C GLU A 392 -0.62 -13.31 -5.63
N SER A 393 -0.25 -14.59 -5.51
CA SER A 393 -1.22 -15.69 -5.36
C SER A 393 -2.08 -15.54 -4.11
N LEU A 394 -1.49 -15.14 -2.98
CA LEU A 394 -2.22 -14.86 -1.74
C LEU A 394 -3.26 -13.75 -1.94
N LYS A 395 -2.86 -12.65 -2.60
CA LYS A 395 -3.72 -11.51 -2.93
C LYS A 395 -4.87 -11.93 -3.85
N GLU A 396 -4.59 -12.68 -4.91
CA GLU A 396 -5.63 -13.16 -5.84
C GLU A 396 -6.64 -14.06 -5.13
N ASN A 397 -6.16 -15.00 -4.33
CA ASN A 397 -7.03 -15.90 -3.55
C ASN A 397 -7.87 -15.11 -2.54
N PHE A 398 -7.27 -14.12 -1.86
CA PHE A 398 -7.97 -13.24 -0.94
C PHE A 398 -9.11 -12.48 -1.63
N TYR A 399 -8.82 -11.74 -2.72
CA TYR A 399 -9.83 -10.96 -3.44
C TYR A 399 -10.90 -11.84 -4.10
N ARG A 400 -10.55 -13.05 -4.53
CA ARG A 400 -11.51 -14.04 -5.01
C ARG A 400 -12.48 -14.49 -3.91
N LEU A 401 -12.00 -14.67 -2.69
CA LEU A 401 -12.83 -15.08 -1.55
C LEU A 401 -13.75 -13.96 -1.07
N ILE A 402 -13.26 -12.73 -1.01
CA ILE A 402 -14.05 -11.59 -0.51
C ILE A 402 -15.00 -11.00 -1.55
N THR A 403 -15.00 -11.48 -2.80
CA THR A 403 -15.90 -11.00 -3.85
C THR A 403 -17.19 -11.85 -3.88
N PRO A 404 -18.40 -11.26 -3.73
CA PRO A 404 -18.69 -9.82 -3.64
C PRO A 404 -18.37 -9.20 -2.26
N PRO A 405 -17.77 -7.99 -2.20
CA PRO A 405 -17.26 -7.37 -0.96
C PRO A 405 -18.26 -7.25 0.18
N VAL A 406 -19.55 -7.08 -0.14
CA VAL A 406 -20.63 -6.93 0.85
C VAL A 406 -20.67 -8.11 1.83
N VAL A 407 -20.44 -9.33 1.34
CA VAL A 407 -20.49 -10.55 2.17
C VAL A 407 -19.36 -10.55 3.20
N TYR A 408 -18.16 -10.17 2.77
CA TYR A 408 -17.00 -10.07 3.64
C TYR A 408 -17.17 -8.98 4.70
N LEU A 409 -17.62 -7.77 4.31
CA LEU A 409 -17.84 -6.68 5.26
C LEU A 409 -18.92 -7.01 6.29
N LYS A 410 -19.99 -7.69 5.87
CA LYS A 410 -21.02 -8.20 6.79
C LYS A 410 -20.47 -9.24 7.77
N ALA A 411 -19.65 -10.17 7.28
CA ALA A 411 -19.00 -11.16 8.15
C ALA A 411 -18.11 -10.50 9.22
N ILE A 412 -17.39 -9.43 8.88
CA ILE A 412 -16.61 -8.66 9.87
C ILE A 412 -17.55 -7.98 10.89
N LEU A 413 -18.64 -7.34 10.44
CA LEU A 413 -19.62 -6.74 11.35
C LEU A 413 -20.24 -7.78 12.29
N GLU A 414 -20.60 -8.96 11.79
CA GLU A 414 -21.06 -10.09 12.61
C GLU A 414 -20.00 -10.52 13.62
N GLU A 415 -18.74 -10.63 13.21
CA GLU A 415 -17.63 -11.00 14.08
C GLU A 415 -17.37 -9.94 15.17
N LEU A 416 -17.58 -8.66 14.88
CA LEU A 416 -17.54 -7.56 15.86
C LEU A 416 -18.77 -7.52 16.77
N GLY A 417 -19.83 -8.28 16.47
CA GLY A 417 -21.13 -8.16 17.16
C GLY A 417 -21.88 -6.88 16.81
N ALA A 418 -21.68 -6.36 15.60
CA ALA A 418 -22.23 -5.12 15.05
C ALA A 418 -23.18 -5.31 13.85
N ALA A 419 -23.54 -6.56 13.55
CA ALA A 419 -24.52 -6.91 12.53
C ALA A 419 -25.92 -6.38 12.84
#